data_AF-A0A9D1IR15-F1
#
_entry.id   AF-A0A9D1IR15-F1
#
_cell.length_a   1.000
_cell.length_b   1.000
_cell.length_c   1.000
_cell.angle_alpha   90.00
_cell.angle_beta   90.00
_cell.angle_gamma   90.00
#
_symmetry.space_group_name_H-M   'P 1'
#
loop_
_entity.id
_entity.type
_entity.pdbx_description
1 polymer ?
#
loop_
_entity_poly.entity_id
_entity_poly.type
_entity_poly.pdbx_seq_one_letter_code
_entity_poly.pdbx_strand_id
1 'polypeptide(L)'
;EVLLSRSSFLEAAAPHGSKRVGRCLLLIFAITLHNIPEGMAIGVAFGTVGAGGDLIGSALLALGIGLQNFPEGASVSLPLRREGVSRSKSFFFGQLSGLVEPVSAVVGCAAALLVQGVLPFLLAFSAGAMVTVVAAELIPEASQSHKLLAAAGVTAGFCLMMMLDVGLG
;
A
#
# COMPACT_ATOMS: atom_id res chain seq x y z
N GLU A 1 -2.69 28.86 -33.05
CA GLU A 1 -3.40 29.36 -31.85
C GLU A 1 -4.82 28.82 -31.65
N VAL A 2 -5.59 28.47 -32.70
CA VAL A 2 -6.98 27.96 -32.53
C VAL A 2 -7.07 26.50 -32.00
N LEU A 3 -6.02 25.69 -32.18
CA LEU A 3 -5.99 24.29 -31.70
C LEU A 3 -5.56 24.12 -30.23
N LEU A 4 -4.87 25.09 -29.64
CA LEU A 4 -4.45 25.07 -28.22
C LEU A 4 -5.53 25.65 -27.27
N SER A 5 -6.57 26.27 -27.82
CA SER A 5 -7.71 26.79 -27.05
C SER A 5 -8.78 25.72 -26.78
N ARG A 6 -8.87 24.68 -27.60
CA ARG A 6 -9.86 23.60 -27.40
C ARG A 6 -9.42 22.56 -26.36
N SER A 7 -8.11 22.33 -26.19
CA SER A 7 -7.60 21.45 -25.13
C SER A 7 -7.78 22.06 -23.75
N SER A 8 -7.57 23.37 -23.58
CA SER A 8 -7.76 24.05 -22.29
C SER A 8 -9.23 24.13 -21.86
N PHE A 9 -10.17 24.27 -22.80
CA PHE A 9 -11.61 24.25 -22.49
C PHE A 9 -12.16 22.86 -22.17
N LEU A 10 -11.62 21.79 -22.77
CA LEU A 10 -11.98 20.40 -22.42
C LEU A 10 -11.35 19.96 -21.09
N GLU A 11 -10.15 20.46 -20.77
CA GLU A 11 -9.51 20.26 -19.47
C GLU A 11 -10.26 21.00 -18.33
N ALA A 12 -10.86 22.16 -18.63
CA ALA A 12 -11.68 22.94 -17.72
C ALA A 12 -13.10 22.36 -17.49
N ALA A 13 -13.61 21.56 -18.44
CA ALA A 13 -14.95 20.96 -18.37
C ALA A 13 -14.97 19.56 -17.71
N ALA A 14 -13.81 18.94 -17.47
CA ALA A 14 -13.76 17.79 -16.60
C ALA A 14 -14.00 18.27 -15.15
N PRO A 15 -14.98 17.71 -14.41
CA PRO A 15 -15.15 18.06 -13.02
C PRO A 15 -13.83 17.79 -12.31
N HIS A 16 -13.17 18.83 -11.81
CA HIS A 16 -11.85 18.73 -11.20
C HIS A 16 -11.82 17.74 -10.00
N GLY A 17 -13.00 17.39 -9.45
CA GLY A 17 -13.17 16.33 -8.45
C GLY A 17 -13.16 14.91 -9.01
N SER A 18 -13.52 14.67 -10.27
CA SER A 18 -13.56 13.31 -10.86
C SER A 18 -12.17 12.71 -11.04
N LYS A 19 -11.18 13.49 -11.50
CA LYS A 19 -9.80 13.02 -11.69
C LYS A 19 -9.13 12.69 -10.34
N ARG A 20 -9.38 13.47 -9.28
CA ARG A 20 -8.76 13.26 -7.95
C ARG A 20 -9.39 12.11 -7.16
N VAL A 21 -10.71 11.97 -7.23
CA VAL A 21 -11.41 10.80 -6.68
C VAL A 21 -10.97 9.52 -7.41
N GLY A 22 -10.80 9.58 -8.73
CA GLY A 22 -10.24 8.46 -9.51
C GLY A 22 -8.84 8.05 -9.03
N ARG A 23 -7.95 9.02 -8.79
CA ARG A 23 -6.61 8.75 -8.22
C ARG A 23 -6.68 8.13 -6.82
N CYS A 24 -7.55 8.64 -5.95
CA CYS A 24 -7.76 8.04 -4.62
C CYS A 24 -8.27 6.59 -4.72
N LEU A 25 -9.17 6.29 -5.66
CA LEU A 25 -9.65 4.92 -5.89
C LEU A 25 -8.56 4.00 -6.43
N LEU A 26 -7.72 4.49 -7.34
CA LEU A 26 -6.55 3.74 -7.84
C LEU A 26 -5.56 3.45 -6.70
N LEU A 27 -5.31 4.42 -5.81
CA LEU A 27 -4.47 4.23 -4.62
C LEU A 27 -5.06 3.17 -3.68
N ILE A 28 -6.35 3.27 -3.35
CA ILE A 28 -7.05 2.28 -2.52
C ILE A 28 -6.93 0.89 -3.13
N PHE A 29 -7.20 0.78 -4.44
CA PHE A 29 -7.15 -0.49 -5.15
C PHE A 29 -5.74 -1.08 -5.17
N ALA A 30 -4.73 -0.26 -5.48
CA ALA A 30 -3.35 -0.69 -5.51
C ALA A 30 -2.87 -1.20 -4.14
N ILE A 31 -3.15 -0.45 -3.07
CA ILE A 31 -2.78 -0.84 -1.70
C ILE A 31 -3.53 -2.10 -1.29
N THR A 32 -4.82 -2.22 -1.62
CA THR A 32 -5.58 -3.45 -1.36
C THR A 32 -4.96 -4.66 -2.07
N LEU A 33 -4.52 -4.52 -3.32
CA LEU A 33 -3.86 -5.61 -4.02
C LEU A 33 -2.48 -5.94 -3.43
N HIS A 34 -1.76 -4.96 -2.89
CA HIS A 34 -0.46 -5.17 -2.26
C HIS A 34 -0.55 -5.98 -0.96
N ASN A 35 -1.60 -5.71 -0.19
CA ASN A 35 -1.88 -6.37 1.09
C ASN A 35 -2.22 -7.87 0.95
N ILE A 36 -2.59 -8.32 -0.26
CA ILE A 36 -2.86 -9.75 -0.51
C ILE A 36 -1.57 -10.58 -0.35
N PRO A 37 -0.48 -10.32 -1.11
CA PRO A 37 0.82 -10.96 -0.90
C PRO A 37 1.37 -10.86 0.53
N GLU A 38 1.21 -9.73 1.21
CA GLU A 38 1.68 -9.56 2.59
C GLU A 38 0.94 -10.46 3.57
N GLY A 39 -0.39 -10.45 3.52
CA GLY A 39 -1.16 -11.34 4.38
C GLY A 39 -0.89 -12.81 4.05
N MET A 40 -0.74 -13.18 2.78
CA MET A 40 -0.31 -14.54 2.43
C MET A 40 1.07 -14.88 3.00
N ALA A 41 2.01 -13.94 3.04
CA ALA A 41 3.33 -14.17 3.64
C ALA A 41 3.23 -14.45 5.14
N ILE A 42 2.41 -13.69 5.87
CA ILE A 42 2.07 -13.98 7.28
C ILE A 42 1.45 -15.38 7.39
N GLY A 43 0.47 -15.68 6.55
CA GLY A 43 -0.24 -16.95 6.53
C GLY A 43 0.70 -18.15 6.31
N VAL A 44 1.55 -18.08 5.29
CA VAL A 44 2.52 -19.14 4.97
C VAL A 44 3.54 -19.29 6.10
N ALA A 45 4.05 -18.20 6.67
CA ALA A 45 4.99 -18.25 7.78
C ALA A 45 4.40 -19.04 8.96
N PHE A 46 3.21 -18.65 9.43
CA PHE A 46 2.52 -19.37 10.52
C PHE A 46 2.05 -20.78 10.13
N GLY A 47 1.62 -20.99 8.90
CA GLY A 47 1.12 -22.29 8.41
C GLY A 47 2.20 -23.37 8.33
N THR A 48 3.48 -22.97 8.25
CA THR A 48 4.60 -23.92 8.24
C THR A 48 5.14 -24.24 9.64
N VAL A 49 4.75 -23.53 10.70
CA VAL A 49 5.24 -23.74 12.07
C VAL A 49 5.03 -25.19 12.54
N GLY A 50 3.85 -25.77 12.27
CA GLY A 50 3.55 -27.17 12.61
C GLY A 50 4.38 -28.21 11.84
N ALA A 51 5.04 -27.79 10.75
CA ALA A 51 5.91 -28.61 9.90
C ALA A 51 7.41 -28.27 10.08
N GLY A 52 7.78 -27.60 11.18
CA GLY A 52 9.17 -27.22 11.49
C GLY A 52 9.53 -25.78 11.12
N GLY A 53 8.55 -24.94 10.76
CA GLY A 53 8.76 -23.51 10.55
C GLY A 53 9.07 -22.75 11.85
N ASP A 54 9.73 -21.60 11.73
CA ASP A 54 10.12 -20.77 12.87
C ASP A 54 8.96 -19.90 13.37
N LEU A 55 8.47 -20.19 14.57
CA LEU A 55 7.42 -19.41 15.23
C LEU A 55 7.87 -17.98 15.55
N ILE A 56 9.12 -17.79 15.96
CA ILE A 56 9.63 -16.47 16.34
C ILE A 56 9.78 -15.62 15.08
N GLY A 57 10.42 -16.13 14.04
CA GLY A 57 10.50 -15.46 12.73
C GLY A 57 9.13 -15.14 12.14
N SER A 58 8.15 -16.05 12.26
CA SER A 58 6.77 -15.79 11.81
C SER A 58 6.11 -14.63 12.57
N ALA A 59 6.31 -14.56 13.89
CA ALA A 59 5.79 -13.48 14.72
C ALA A 59 6.47 -12.14 14.42
N LEU A 60 7.78 -12.14 14.19
CA LEU A 60 8.54 -10.93 13.84
C LEU A 60 8.16 -10.42 12.43
N LEU A 61 7.96 -11.32 11.46
CA LEU A 61 7.45 -10.97 10.13
C LEU A 61 6.07 -10.30 10.22
N ALA A 62 5.15 -10.90 10.97
CA ALA A 62 3.82 -10.33 11.15
C ALA A 62 3.86 -8.98 11.88
N LEU A 63 4.77 -8.81 12.84
CA LEU A 63 4.99 -7.52 13.49
C LEU A 63 5.52 -6.47 12.50
N GLY A 64 6.51 -6.83 11.68
CA GLY A 64 7.09 -5.95 10.67
C GLY A 64 6.04 -5.47 9.66
N ILE A 65 5.25 -6.39 9.11
CA ILE A 65 4.13 -6.09 8.21
C ILE A 65 3.08 -5.21 8.92
N GLY A 66 2.69 -5.56 10.14
CA GLY A 66 1.73 -4.76 10.91
C GLY A 66 2.19 -3.31 11.16
N LEU A 67 3.50 -3.09 11.35
CA LEU A 67 4.06 -1.76 11.58
C LEU A 67 4.03 -0.87 10.32
N GLN A 68 4.30 -1.40 9.14
CA GLN A 68 4.23 -0.64 7.88
C GLN A 68 2.80 -0.37 7.41
N ASN A 69 1.85 -1.21 7.81
CA ASN A 69 0.45 -1.06 7.41
C ASN A 69 -0.20 0.18 8.03
N PHE A 70 0.39 0.71 9.12
CA PHE A 70 -0.03 1.99 9.69
C PHE A 70 0.28 3.17 8.76
N PRO A 71 1.55 3.41 8.32
CA PRO A 71 1.84 4.35 7.24
C PRO A 71 1.00 4.16 5.98
N GLU A 72 0.77 2.92 5.53
CA GLU A 72 -0.02 2.65 4.33
C GLU A 72 -1.50 3.02 4.48
N GLY A 73 -2.13 2.63 5.59
CA GLY A 73 -3.51 3.00 5.89
C GLY A 73 -3.69 4.53 6.01
N ALA A 74 -2.67 5.24 6.50
CA ALA A 74 -2.64 6.69 6.50
C ALA A 74 -2.52 7.27 5.07
N SER A 75 -1.76 6.62 4.18
CA SER A 75 -1.64 7.02 2.78
C SER A 75 -2.95 6.91 2.00
N VAL A 76 -3.90 6.07 2.43
CA VAL A 76 -5.27 6.03 1.90
C VAL A 76 -6.17 7.07 2.57
N SER A 77 -6.11 7.15 3.90
CA SER A 77 -7.05 7.95 4.69
C SER A 77 -6.84 9.45 4.51
N LEU A 78 -5.59 9.91 4.44
CA LEU A 78 -5.26 11.34 4.40
C LEU A 78 -5.63 12.01 3.07
N PRO A 79 -5.36 11.42 1.88
CA PRO A 79 -5.81 11.98 0.61
C PRO A 79 -7.33 12.06 0.50
N LEU A 80 -8.07 11.00 0.89
CA LEU A 80 -9.54 11.04 0.91
C LEU A 80 -10.07 12.19 1.76
N ARG A 81 -9.43 12.44 2.92
CA ARG A 81 -9.81 13.54 3.79
C ARG A 81 -9.55 14.90 3.14
N ARG A 82 -8.44 15.05 2.39
CA ARG A 82 -8.12 16.28 1.63
C ARG A 82 -9.12 16.52 0.50
N GLU A 83 -9.64 15.46 -0.11
CA GLU A 83 -10.69 15.52 -1.13
C GLU A 83 -12.10 15.77 -0.56
N GLY A 84 -12.23 16.04 0.75
CA GLY A 84 -13.49 16.46 1.37
C GLY A 84 -14.32 15.33 1.98
N VAL A 85 -13.84 14.08 1.98
CA VAL A 85 -14.52 12.96 2.66
C VAL A 85 -14.50 13.19 4.17
N SER A 86 -15.56 12.74 4.86
CA SER A 86 -15.65 12.88 6.33
C SER A 86 -14.58 12.05 7.03
N ARG A 87 -14.08 12.53 8.18
CA ARG A 87 -12.98 11.88 8.94
C ARG A 87 -13.23 10.38 9.17
N SER A 88 -14.46 10.03 9.58
CA SER A 88 -14.85 8.64 9.84
C SER A 88 -14.86 7.80 8.57
N LYS A 89 -15.36 8.32 7.44
CA LYS A 89 -15.36 7.60 6.15
C LYS A 89 -13.94 7.41 5.63
N SER A 90 -13.10 8.45 5.67
CA SER A 90 -11.70 8.37 5.26
C SER A 90 -10.93 7.32 6.05
N PHE A 91 -11.10 7.31 7.38
CA PHE A 91 -10.49 6.31 8.26
C PHE A 91 -11.02 4.90 7.95
N PHE A 92 -12.32 4.75 7.71
CA PHE A 92 -12.92 3.46 7.37
C PHE A 92 -12.40 2.91 6.04
N PHE A 93 -12.23 3.74 5.02
CA PHE A 93 -11.63 3.32 3.75
C PHE A 93 -10.18 2.87 3.91
N GLY A 94 -9.39 3.53 4.76
CA GLY A 94 -8.02 3.09 5.07
C GLY A 94 -7.95 1.74 5.81
N GLN A 95 -8.91 1.44 6.68
CA GLN A 95 -9.02 0.10 7.28
C GLN A 95 -9.52 -0.94 6.28
N LEU A 96 -10.50 -0.58 5.45
CA LEU A 96 -11.03 -1.48 4.44
C LEU A 96 -9.95 -1.96 3.46
N SER A 97 -9.01 -1.09 3.08
CA SER A 97 -7.88 -1.52 2.24
C SER A 97 -6.98 -2.54 2.94
N GLY A 98 -6.89 -2.50 4.27
CA GLY A 98 -6.12 -3.48 5.07
C GLY A 98 -6.88 -4.75 5.43
N LEU A 99 -8.22 -4.76 5.39
CA LEU A 99 -9.03 -5.92 5.79
C LEU A 99 -8.82 -7.17 4.91
N VAL A 100 -8.25 -7.01 3.73
CA VAL A 100 -7.89 -8.13 2.85
C VAL A 100 -6.74 -8.98 3.41
N GLU A 101 -5.88 -8.40 4.23
CA GLU A 101 -4.68 -9.05 4.78
C GLU A 101 -5.00 -10.18 5.77
N PRO A 102 -5.89 -10.01 6.78
CA PRO A 102 -6.33 -11.14 7.61
C PRO A 102 -6.95 -12.29 6.80
N VAL A 103 -7.70 -11.95 5.75
CA VAL A 103 -8.35 -12.96 4.88
C VAL A 103 -7.28 -13.72 4.09
N SER A 104 -6.34 -13.01 3.47
CA SER A 104 -5.25 -13.63 2.71
C SER A 104 -4.28 -14.40 3.61
N ALA A 105 -4.11 -14.00 4.87
CA ALA A 105 -3.35 -14.75 5.88
C ALA A 105 -3.99 -16.09 6.24
N VAL A 106 -5.32 -16.12 6.42
CA VAL A 106 -6.03 -17.40 6.65
C VAL A 106 -5.87 -18.32 5.43
N VAL A 107 -6.02 -17.79 4.22
CA VAL A 107 -5.83 -18.55 2.98
C VAL A 107 -4.39 -19.05 2.84
N GLY A 108 -3.41 -18.18 3.08
CA GLY A 108 -1.99 -18.50 3.02
C GLY A 108 -1.59 -19.56 4.05
N CYS A 109 -2.18 -19.54 5.24
CA CYS A 109 -1.98 -20.55 6.27
C CYS A 109 -2.58 -21.90 5.86
N ALA A 110 -3.84 -21.91 5.41
CA ALA A 110 -4.51 -23.14 4.98
C ALA A 110 -3.84 -23.81 3.77
N ALA A 111 -3.24 -23.02 2.88
CA ALA A 111 -2.58 -23.48 1.66
C ALA A 111 -1.05 -23.34 1.71
N ALA A 112 -0.44 -23.28 2.90
CA ALA A 112 0.96 -22.88 3.06
C ALA A 112 1.95 -23.66 2.18
N LEU A 113 1.80 -24.99 2.11
CA LEU A 113 2.68 -25.85 1.32
C LEU A 113 2.56 -25.63 -0.20
N LEU A 114 1.39 -25.16 -0.67
CA LEU A 114 1.15 -24.84 -2.08
C LEU A 114 1.61 -23.42 -2.40
N VAL A 115 1.35 -22.47 -1.50
CA VAL A 115 1.61 -21.05 -1.70
C VAL A 115 3.10 -20.72 -1.52
N GLN A 116 3.82 -21.39 -0.62
CA GLN A 116 5.25 -21.11 -0.34
C GLN A 116 6.14 -21.08 -1.60
N GLY A 117 5.87 -21.92 -2.60
CA GLY A 117 6.65 -21.98 -3.84
C GLY A 117 6.35 -20.84 -4.82
N VAL A 118 5.14 -20.28 -4.76
CA VAL A 118 4.69 -19.19 -5.63
C VAL A 118 4.81 -17.81 -4.94
N LEU A 119 4.88 -17.79 -3.61
CA LEU A 119 4.92 -16.59 -2.79
C LEU A 119 6.03 -15.59 -3.21
N PRO A 120 7.27 -16.00 -3.54
CA PRO A 120 8.30 -15.05 -3.97
C PRO A 120 7.91 -14.27 -5.24
N PHE A 121 7.19 -14.91 -6.17
CA PHE A 121 6.72 -14.26 -7.39
C PHE A 121 5.57 -13.28 -7.09
N LEU A 122 4.69 -13.64 -6.16
CA LEU A 122 3.60 -12.76 -5.71
C LEU A 122 4.16 -11.53 -5.00
N LEU A 123 5.14 -11.71 -4.11
CA LEU A 123 5.83 -10.62 -3.42
C LEU A 123 6.61 -9.73 -4.40
N ALA A 124 7.33 -10.31 -5.37
CA ALA A 124 8.06 -9.54 -6.38
C ALA A 124 7.10 -8.71 -7.26
N PHE A 125 5.97 -9.29 -7.67
CA PHE A 125 4.93 -8.56 -8.39
C PHE A 125 4.35 -7.42 -7.54
N SER A 126 4.05 -7.70 -6.26
CA SER A 126 3.57 -6.72 -5.30
C SER A 126 4.54 -5.54 -5.14
N ALA A 127 5.82 -5.82 -4.96
CA ALA A 127 6.86 -4.81 -4.80
C ALA A 127 6.98 -3.91 -6.04
N GLY A 128 6.95 -4.50 -7.25
CA GLY A 128 6.96 -3.74 -8.50
C GLY A 128 5.75 -2.82 -8.66
N ALA A 129 4.56 -3.31 -8.30
CA ALA A 129 3.34 -2.51 -8.29
C ALA A 129 3.44 -1.31 -7.33
N MET A 130 3.94 -1.52 -6.11
CA MET A 130 4.08 -0.42 -5.15
C MET A 130 5.15 0.59 -5.52
N VAL A 131 6.29 0.17 -6.08
CA VAL A 131 7.27 1.11 -6.62
C VAL A 131 6.64 2.01 -7.68
N THR A 132 5.82 1.43 -8.57
CA THR A 132 5.13 2.18 -9.63
C THR A 132 4.12 3.17 -9.03
N VAL A 133 3.31 2.75 -8.06
CA VAL A 133 2.31 3.60 -7.41
C VAL A 133 2.97 4.73 -6.62
N VAL A 134 4.02 4.43 -5.86
CA VAL A 134 4.75 5.43 -5.08
C VAL A 134 5.38 6.48 -6.01
N ALA A 135 6.04 6.04 -7.08
CA ALA A 135 6.72 6.93 -8.02
C ALA A 135 5.75 7.75 -8.88
N ALA A 136 4.65 7.15 -9.34
CA ALA A 136 3.69 7.79 -10.24
C ALA A 136 2.69 8.70 -9.51
N GLU A 137 2.33 8.37 -8.27
CA GLU A 137 1.24 9.05 -7.57
C GLU A 137 1.68 9.70 -6.26
N LEU A 138 2.24 8.94 -5.31
CA LEU A 138 2.49 9.43 -3.94
C LEU A 138 3.59 10.48 -3.87
N ILE A 139 4.74 10.25 -4.52
CA ILE A 139 5.86 11.20 -4.54
C ILE A 139 5.47 12.51 -5.26
N PRO A 140 4.86 12.46 -6.47
CA PRO A 140 4.38 13.68 -7.14
C PRO A 140 3.36 14.43 -6.30
N GLU A 141 2.40 13.75 -5.68
CA GLU A 141 1.38 14.37 -4.83
C GLU A 141 2.00 15.09 -3.62
N ALA A 142 2.90 14.43 -2.88
CA ALA A 142 3.59 15.05 -1.74
C ALA A 142 4.46 16.24 -2.16
N SER A 143 5.07 16.17 -3.34
CA SER A 143 5.96 17.20 -3.88
C SER A 143 5.25 18.44 -4.39
N GLN A 144 3.92 18.40 -4.60
CA GLN A 144 3.13 19.57 -5.01
C GLN A 144 3.10 20.64 -3.92
N SER A 145 3.08 20.25 -2.65
CA SER A 145 3.07 21.19 -1.53
C SER A 145 4.48 21.57 -1.08
N HIS A 146 5.34 20.58 -0.80
CA HIS A 146 6.67 20.82 -0.23
C HIS A 146 7.70 19.78 -0.69
N LYS A 147 8.44 20.07 -1.76
CA LYS A 147 9.46 19.17 -2.34
C LYS A 147 10.51 18.67 -1.34
N LEU A 148 11.02 19.56 -0.49
CA LEU A 148 12.07 19.21 0.48
C LEU A 148 11.53 18.28 1.58
N LEU A 149 10.31 18.55 2.08
CA LEU A 149 9.65 17.71 3.08
C LEU A 149 9.24 16.36 2.48
N ALA A 150 8.80 16.33 1.22
CA ALA A 150 8.50 15.09 0.51
C ALA A 150 9.74 14.21 0.37
N ALA A 151 10.87 14.77 -0.07
CA ALA A 151 12.14 14.04 -0.17
C ALA A 151 12.63 13.56 1.21
N ALA A 152 12.59 14.43 2.23
CA ALA A 152 12.96 14.05 3.60
C ALA A 152 12.05 12.94 4.16
N GLY A 153 10.74 13.01 3.88
CA GLY A 153 9.77 11.98 4.28
C GLY A 153 10.01 10.64 3.60
N VAL A 154 10.32 10.63 2.30
CA VAL A 154 10.70 9.41 1.57
C VAL A 154 11.97 8.79 2.16
N THR A 155 13.02 9.59 2.36
CA THR A 155 14.28 9.10 2.95
C THR A 155 14.07 8.57 4.36
N ALA A 156 13.35 9.30 5.22
CA ALA A 156 13.08 8.88 6.59
C ALA A 156 12.23 7.61 6.64
N GLY A 157 11.18 7.52 5.81
CA GLY A 157 10.34 6.33 5.70
C GLY A 157 11.10 5.11 5.20
N PHE A 158 11.94 5.29 4.17
CA PHE A 158 12.79 4.21 3.66
C PHE A 158 13.79 3.73 4.72
N CYS A 159 14.50 4.65 5.38
CA CYS A 159 15.42 4.29 6.46
C CYS A 159 14.72 3.57 7.61
N LEU A 160 13.54 4.05 8.04
CA LEU A 160 12.76 3.41 9.09
C LEU A 160 12.37 1.98 8.69
N MET A 161 11.86 1.78 7.46
CA MET A 161 11.48 0.46 6.98
C MET A 161 12.67 -0.48 6.86
N MET A 162 13.83 -0.01 6.38
CA MET A 162 15.05 -0.83 6.33
C MET A 162 15.57 -1.19 7.72
N MET A 163 15.44 -0.29 8.71
CA MET A 163 15.79 -0.61 10.10
C MET A 163 14.85 -1.64 10.72
N LEU A 164 13.55 -1.58 10.38
CA LEU A 164 12.58 -2.57 10.84
C LEU A 164 12.81 -3.93 10.19
N ASP A 165 13.08 -3.98 8.89
CA ASP A 165 13.38 -5.21 8.14
C ASP A 165 14.61 -5.92 8.72
N VAL A 166 15.76 -5.22 8.77
CA VAL A 166 17.01 -5.78 9.31
C VAL A 166 16.92 -6.08 10.81
N GLY A 167 16.16 -5.28 11.56
CA GLY A 167 16.03 -5.44 13.01
C GLY A 167 15.07 -6.56 13.43
N LEU A 168 14.08 -6.89 12.60
CA LEU A 168 13.06 -7.90 12.88
C LEU A 168 13.36 -9.24 12.17
N GLY A 169 14.24 -9.28 11.16
CA GLY A 169 14.79 -10.53 10.63
C GLY A 169 14.92 -10.57 9.12
#